data_AF-A0A1I7TXQ4-F1
#
_entry.id   AF-A0A1I7TXQ4-F1
#
_cell.length_a   1.000
_cell.length_b   1.000
_cell.length_c   1.000
_cell.angle_alpha   90.00
_cell.angle_beta   90.00
_cell.angle_gamma   90.00
#
_symmetry.space_group_name_H-M   'P 1'
#
loop_
_entity.id
_entity.type
_entity.pdbx_description
1 polymer ?
#
loop_
_entity_poly.entity_id
_entity_poly.type
_entity_poly.pdbx_seq_one_letter_code
_entity_poly.pdbx_strand_id
1 'polypeptide(L)'
;MSNCSEQYSYWSTSEFMSLAFHVLTIIEIPTHIFVGYVIVFKTPSRMGNVKWYMFNVHLWSAILDISFTFLVTPYFIFPATAGYSLGVFIWFGLNPAIQDLPTLRCFYTGPVFVFTLDSTVVARVTMFKLIVEFTYLGILVYLTFRSLMNQTKHAALSKNTLALQKKFFSSIIIQTVIPFAIIILPIAYCGYSMSSLKYNQTFNNIAFIIISSHGLISTIAILLIHEPYRKTLFGSCQMKNRVTATSSTATQPNLSARDTIRSARPT
;
A
#
# COMPACT_ATOMS: atom_id res chain seq x y z
N MET A 1 43.72 13.60 10.15
CA MET A 1 42.98 12.83 9.12
C MET A 1 42.98 11.38 9.57
N SER A 2 41.89 10.91 10.15
CA SER A 2 41.74 9.52 10.60
C SER A 2 41.50 8.63 9.38
N ASN A 3 42.34 7.60 9.21
CA ASN A 3 42.19 6.57 8.18
C ASN A 3 40.82 5.88 8.33
N CYS A 4 39.91 6.12 7.37
CA CYS A 4 38.68 5.34 7.22
C CYS A 4 39.00 4.14 6.33
N SER A 5 39.31 3.01 6.97
CA SER A 5 39.48 1.72 6.31
C SER A 5 38.44 0.74 6.84
N GLU A 6 37.19 0.87 6.39
CA GLU A 6 36.19 -0.19 6.56
C GLU A 6 35.82 -0.77 5.20
N GLN A 7 35.78 -2.11 5.12
CA GLN A 7 35.23 -2.82 3.97
C GLN A 7 33.71 -2.63 3.94
N TYR A 8 33.19 -1.88 2.97
CA TYR A 8 31.76 -1.65 2.83
C TYR A 8 31.06 -2.79 2.10
N SER A 9 29.88 -3.17 2.59
CA SER A 9 29.00 -4.10 1.91
C SER A 9 28.22 -3.36 0.82
N TYR A 10 27.92 -4.02 -0.31
CA TYR A 10 27.07 -3.43 -1.36
C TYR A 10 25.72 -2.94 -0.80
N TRP A 11 25.16 -3.65 0.18
CA TRP A 11 23.89 -3.31 0.85
C TRP A 11 23.93 -1.99 1.64
N SER A 12 25.13 -1.50 1.98
CA SER A 12 25.35 -0.20 2.63
C SER A 12 25.61 0.95 1.67
N THR A 13 25.54 0.72 0.36
CA THR A 13 25.86 1.75 -0.66
C THR A 13 24.64 2.56 -1.07
N SER A 14 24.91 3.77 -1.56
CA SER A 14 23.89 4.68 -2.09
C SER A 14 23.29 4.18 -3.41
N GLU A 15 24.11 3.48 -4.19
CA GLU A 15 23.80 2.87 -5.48
C GLU A 15 22.81 1.72 -5.30
N PHE A 16 23.01 0.87 -4.29
CA PHE A 16 22.06 -0.16 -3.92
C PHE A 16 20.70 0.46 -3.51
N MET A 17 20.74 1.49 -2.67
CA MET A 17 19.51 2.14 -2.18
C MET A 17 18.73 2.81 -3.33
N SER A 18 19.43 3.52 -4.21
CA SER A 18 18.85 4.12 -5.41
C SER A 18 18.24 3.06 -6.34
N LEU A 19 18.96 1.95 -6.58
CA LEU A 19 18.44 0.83 -7.36
C LEU A 19 17.17 0.24 -6.73
N ALA A 20 17.18 -0.01 -5.41
CA ALA A 20 16.02 -0.56 -4.71
C ALA A 20 14.79 0.35 -4.85
N PHE A 21 14.96 1.66 -4.68
CA PHE A 21 13.87 2.63 -4.84
C PHE A 21 13.39 2.76 -6.28
N HIS A 22 14.27 2.74 -7.28
CA HIS A 22 13.85 2.72 -8.68
C HIS A 22 13.06 1.45 -9.03
N VAL A 23 13.48 0.28 -8.52
CA VAL A 23 12.73 -0.97 -8.70
C VAL A 23 11.36 -0.88 -8.03
N LEU A 24 11.26 -0.30 -6.82
CA LEU A 24 9.97 -0.05 -6.18
C LEU A 24 9.09 0.85 -7.04
N THR A 25 9.60 1.98 -7.54
CA THR A 25 8.84 2.88 -8.42
C THR A 25 8.31 2.18 -9.68
N ILE A 26 9.14 1.34 -10.32
CA ILE A 26 8.75 0.57 -11.52
C ILE A 26 7.56 -0.36 -11.22
N ILE A 27 7.45 -0.88 -10.00
CA ILE A 27 6.34 -1.74 -9.56
C ILE A 27 5.14 -0.90 -9.06
N GLU A 28 5.40 0.19 -8.35
CA GLU A 28 4.41 1.09 -7.77
C GLU A 28 3.55 1.74 -8.84
N ILE A 29 4.16 2.34 -9.88
CA ILE A 29 3.43 3.05 -10.94
C ILE A 29 2.34 2.19 -11.58
N PRO A 30 2.63 1.02 -12.17
CA PRO A 30 1.59 0.19 -12.79
C PRO A 30 0.57 -0.31 -11.76
N THR A 31 1.01 -0.60 -10.53
CA THR A 31 0.12 -1.06 -9.46
C THR A 31 -0.87 0.04 -9.06
N HIS A 32 -0.42 1.27 -8.81
CA HIS A 32 -1.29 2.39 -8.46
C HIS A 32 -2.26 2.75 -9.58
N ILE A 33 -1.81 2.73 -10.84
CA ILE A 33 -2.67 2.95 -12.01
C ILE A 33 -3.77 1.88 -12.06
N PHE A 34 -3.40 0.61 -11.92
CA PHE A 34 -4.35 -0.50 -11.94
C PHE A 34 -5.37 -0.41 -10.80
N VAL A 35 -4.92 -0.11 -9.56
CA VAL A 35 -5.84 0.08 -8.43
C VAL A 35 -6.75 1.27 -8.64
N GLY A 36 -6.25 2.39 -9.16
CA GLY A 36 -7.06 3.54 -9.53
C GLY A 36 -8.16 3.17 -10.53
N TYR A 37 -7.81 2.41 -11.58
CA TYR A 37 -8.78 1.87 -12.54
C TYR A 37 -9.84 0.99 -11.85
N VAL A 38 -9.42 0.05 -11.01
CA VAL A 38 -10.33 -0.85 -10.30
C VAL A 38 -11.28 -0.07 -9.36
N ILE A 39 -10.77 0.93 -8.63
CA ILE A 39 -11.60 1.79 -7.77
C ILE A 39 -12.67 2.52 -8.60
N VAL A 40 -12.30 3.11 -9.74
CA VAL A 40 -13.24 3.91 -10.54
C VAL A 40 -14.29 3.05 -11.24
N PHE A 41 -13.89 1.90 -11.79
CA PHE A 41 -14.73 1.11 -12.70
C PHE A 41 -15.35 -0.15 -12.07
N LYS A 42 -14.82 -0.64 -10.94
CA LYS A 42 -15.30 -1.87 -10.28
C LYS A 42 -15.96 -1.64 -8.93
N THR A 43 -15.87 -0.42 -8.38
CA THR A 43 -16.68 -0.03 -7.22
C THR A 43 -18.16 0.07 -7.60
N PRO A 44 -19.08 -0.58 -6.88
CA PRO A 44 -20.51 -0.56 -7.21
C PRO A 44 -21.11 0.86 -7.25
N SER A 45 -21.98 1.12 -8.22
CA SER A 45 -22.64 2.44 -8.40
C SER A 45 -23.46 2.89 -7.18
N ARG A 46 -23.90 1.95 -6.33
CA ARG A 46 -24.58 2.24 -5.05
C ARG A 46 -23.69 2.97 -4.03
N MET A 47 -22.39 3.07 -4.27
CA MET A 47 -21.40 3.73 -3.41
C MET A 47 -20.79 4.97 -4.09
N GLY A 48 -21.56 5.69 -4.93
CA GLY A 48 -21.07 6.80 -5.75
C GLY A 48 -20.22 7.84 -5.02
N ASN A 49 -20.67 8.37 -3.87
CA ASN A 49 -19.91 9.36 -3.10
C ASN A 49 -18.66 8.76 -2.45
N VAL A 50 -18.76 7.54 -1.92
CA VAL A 50 -17.63 6.84 -1.28
C VAL A 50 -16.56 6.48 -2.30
N LYS A 51 -16.96 6.15 -3.54
CA LYS A 51 -16.05 5.84 -4.66
C LYS A 51 -15.08 6.99 -4.93
N TRP A 52 -15.58 8.21 -5.02
CA TRP A 52 -14.75 9.39 -5.27
C TRP A 52 -13.83 9.71 -4.11
N TYR A 53 -14.31 9.53 -2.88
CA TYR A 53 -13.47 9.64 -1.69
C TYR A 53 -12.33 8.61 -1.70
N MET A 54 -12.62 7.34 -1.97
CA MET A 54 -11.60 6.29 -2.09
C MET A 54 -10.56 6.61 -3.17
N PHE A 55 -11.03 7.09 -4.32
CA PHE A 55 -10.14 7.46 -5.42
C PHE A 55 -9.24 8.64 -5.05
N ASN A 56 -9.79 9.67 -4.40
CA ASN A 56 -9.02 10.84 -3.99
C ASN A 56 -7.93 10.48 -2.98
N VAL A 57 -8.25 9.67 -1.96
CA VAL A 57 -7.28 9.19 -0.98
C VAL A 57 -6.20 8.33 -1.65
N HIS A 58 -6.60 7.41 -2.55
CA HIS A 58 -5.65 6.56 -3.28
C HIS A 58 -4.72 7.39 -4.18
N LEU A 59 -5.25 8.42 -4.86
CA LEU A 59 -4.47 9.30 -5.72
C LEU A 59 -3.41 10.06 -4.92
N TRP A 60 -3.77 10.65 -3.79
CA TRP A 60 -2.81 11.35 -2.94
C TRP A 60 -1.76 10.42 -2.33
N SER A 61 -2.16 9.20 -1.94
CA SER A 61 -1.22 8.16 -1.49
C SER A 61 -0.22 7.80 -2.60
N ALA A 62 -0.71 7.55 -3.83
CA ALA A 62 0.15 7.22 -4.96
C ALA A 62 1.13 8.36 -5.30
N ILE A 63 0.68 9.62 -5.22
CA ILE A 63 1.55 10.78 -5.42
C ILE A 63 2.63 10.81 -4.34
N LEU A 64 2.29 10.56 -3.08
CA LEU A 64 3.25 10.54 -1.98
C LEU A 64 4.29 9.43 -2.15
N ASP A 65 3.86 8.21 -2.48
CA ASP A 65 4.73 7.06 -2.68
C ASP A 65 5.76 7.33 -3.80
N ILE A 66 5.29 7.77 -4.98
CA ILE A 66 6.14 8.13 -6.12
C ILE A 66 7.08 9.29 -5.77
N SER A 67 6.59 10.28 -5.02
CA SER A 67 7.43 11.40 -4.59
C SER A 67 8.58 10.93 -3.71
N PHE A 68 8.33 9.97 -2.81
CA PHE A 68 9.35 9.46 -1.91
C PHE A 68 10.33 8.50 -2.60
N THR A 69 9.86 7.59 -3.46
CA THR A 69 10.70 6.57 -4.10
C THR A 69 11.47 7.10 -5.31
N PHE A 70 10.89 8.04 -6.08
CA PHE A 70 11.48 8.52 -7.35
C PHE A 70 11.94 9.97 -7.35
N LEU A 71 11.10 10.90 -6.84
CA LEU A 71 11.43 12.32 -6.93
C LEU A 71 12.48 12.73 -5.89
N VAL A 72 12.33 12.25 -4.66
CA VAL A 72 13.21 12.56 -3.53
C VAL A 72 14.25 11.46 -3.31
N THR A 73 13.88 10.17 -3.37
CA THR A 73 14.79 9.01 -3.19
C THR A 73 15.77 9.23 -2.03
N PRO A 74 15.29 9.33 -0.78
CA PRO A 74 16.14 9.76 0.33
C PRO A 74 17.07 8.66 0.84
N TYR A 75 18.33 9.02 1.06
CA TYR A 75 19.35 8.19 1.70
C TYR A 75 19.59 8.67 3.13
N PHE A 76 19.02 7.96 4.11
CA PHE A 76 19.07 8.33 5.51
C PHE A 76 20.23 7.68 6.26
N ILE A 77 20.80 8.41 7.22
CA ILE A 77 22.00 8.01 7.98
C ILE A 77 21.70 7.97 9.49
N PHE A 78 20.69 7.19 9.91
CA PHE A 78 20.36 7.06 11.34
C PHE A 78 21.49 6.38 12.15
N PRO A 79 21.81 6.83 13.37
CA PRO A 79 21.06 7.74 14.23
C PRO A 79 21.34 9.23 14.03
N ALA A 80 22.31 9.59 13.18
CA ALA A 80 22.45 10.98 12.76
C ALA A 80 21.22 11.33 11.92
N THR A 81 20.36 12.22 12.40
CA THR A 81 19.11 12.59 11.72
C THR A 81 19.39 13.49 10.51
N ALA A 82 20.11 12.91 9.55
CA ALA A 82 20.66 13.51 8.36
C ALA A 82 20.54 12.51 7.20
N GLY A 83 20.62 13.04 5.99
CA GLY A 83 20.62 12.26 4.78
C GLY A 83 20.97 13.10 3.57
N TYR A 84 20.94 12.48 2.41
CA TYR A 84 20.98 13.18 1.14
C TYR A 84 19.94 12.58 0.21
N SER A 85 19.46 13.38 -0.73
CA SER A 85 18.55 12.90 -1.75
C SER A 85 19.37 12.24 -2.86
N LEU A 86 18.78 11.26 -3.57
CA LEU A 86 19.34 10.66 -4.77
C LEU A 86 18.36 10.78 -5.96
N GLY A 87 17.26 11.50 -5.75
CA GLY A 87 16.12 11.54 -6.66
C GLY A 87 16.26 12.62 -7.73
N VAL A 88 15.26 12.64 -8.62
CA VAL A 88 15.22 13.53 -9.78
C VAL A 88 15.25 15.01 -9.40
N PHE A 89 14.80 15.41 -8.22
CA PHE A 89 14.85 16.82 -7.79
C PHE A 89 16.27 17.40 -7.75
N ILE A 90 17.29 16.59 -7.47
CA ILE A 90 18.68 17.05 -7.52
C ILE A 90 19.10 17.40 -8.95
N TRP A 91 18.58 16.68 -9.95
CA TRP A 91 18.92 16.92 -11.35
C TRP A 91 18.38 18.25 -11.85
N PHE A 92 17.27 18.72 -11.25
CA PHE A 92 16.71 20.05 -11.50
C PHE A 92 17.33 21.16 -10.62
N GLY A 93 18.37 20.85 -9.84
CA GLY A 93 19.06 21.82 -8.98
C GLY A 93 18.31 22.17 -7.69
N LEU A 94 17.24 21.43 -7.34
CA LEU A 94 16.52 21.59 -6.08
C LEU A 94 17.28 20.87 -4.97
N ASN A 95 18.32 21.51 -4.45
CA ASN A 95 19.11 20.97 -3.35
C ASN A 95 18.39 21.19 -2.00
N PRO A 96 18.23 20.14 -1.17
CA PRO A 96 17.77 20.31 0.19
C PRO A 96 18.80 21.11 1.00
N ALA A 97 18.35 21.84 2.03
CA ALA A 97 19.15 22.78 2.82
C ALA A 97 20.52 22.18 3.21
N ILE A 98 21.60 22.82 2.75
CA ILE A 98 22.96 22.26 2.75
C ILE A 98 23.63 22.55 4.10
N GLN A 99 24.13 21.52 4.77
CA GLN A 99 25.00 21.67 5.94
C GLN A 99 26.27 20.79 5.80
N ASP A 100 27.44 21.40 5.99
CA ASP A 100 28.74 20.74 5.86
C ASP A 100 29.06 19.94 7.14
N LEU A 101 29.07 18.60 7.05
CA LEU A 101 29.37 17.72 8.18
C LEU A 101 30.73 17.00 7.96
N PRO A 102 31.80 17.37 8.68
CA PRO A 102 33.17 16.90 8.41
C PRO A 102 33.34 15.37 8.46
N THR A 103 32.57 14.68 9.30
CA THR A 103 32.59 13.22 9.45
C THR A 103 31.98 12.48 8.26
N LEU A 104 31.10 13.13 7.49
CA LEU A 104 30.38 12.52 6.38
C LEU A 104 31.13 12.60 5.04
N ARG A 105 32.13 13.51 4.94
CA ARG A 105 32.97 13.69 3.74
C ARG A 105 33.76 12.44 3.34
N CYS A 106 33.92 11.48 4.25
CA CYS A 106 34.55 10.20 3.96
C CYS A 106 33.66 9.27 3.10
N PHE A 107 32.34 9.48 3.09
CA PHE A 107 31.36 8.58 2.45
C PHE A 107 30.62 9.25 1.29
N TYR A 108 30.48 10.58 1.33
CA TYR A 108 29.74 11.35 0.35
C TYR A 108 30.30 12.77 0.26
N THR A 109 30.49 13.26 -0.97
CA THR A 109 31.05 14.59 -1.25
C THR A 109 30.01 15.61 -1.71
N GLY A 110 28.74 15.21 -1.83
CA GLY A 110 27.66 16.08 -2.27
C GLY A 110 26.92 16.77 -1.12
N PRO A 111 25.87 17.56 -1.44
CA PRO A 111 25.08 18.28 -0.45
C PRO A 111 24.30 17.32 0.46
N VAL A 112 24.53 17.46 1.76
CA VAL A 112 23.81 16.72 2.82
C VAL A 112 22.81 17.68 3.45
N PHE A 113 21.64 17.15 3.78
CA PHE A 113 20.68 17.88 4.58
C PHE A 113 20.52 17.23 5.96
N VAL A 114 20.52 18.08 6.98
CA VAL A 114 20.36 17.68 8.37
C VAL A 114 18.94 18.03 8.77
N PHE A 115 18.13 17.02 9.10
CA PHE A 115 16.75 17.25 9.56
C PHE A 115 16.74 17.91 10.95
N THR A 116 17.64 17.45 11.83
CA THR A 116 17.85 18.02 13.16
C THR A 116 19.17 17.50 13.72
N LEU A 117 19.80 18.29 14.59
CA LEU A 117 20.95 17.85 15.38
C LEU A 117 20.50 17.11 16.65
N ASP A 118 19.30 17.41 17.14
CA ASP A 118 18.70 16.74 18.28
C ASP A 118 17.75 15.64 17.81
N SER A 119 18.23 14.41 17.87
CA SER A 119 17.48 13.21 17.49
C SER A 119 16.25 12.98 18.38
N THR A 120 16.22 13.53 19.61
CA THR A 120 15.05 13.44 20.49
C THR A 120 13.85 14.19 19.93
N VAL A 121 14.07 15.21 19.09
CA VAL A 121 12.99 15.92 18.40
C VAL A 121 12.32 15.00 17.38
N VAL A 122 13.10 14.23 16.60
CA VAL A 122 12.54 13.25 15.65
C VAL A 122 11.71 12.20 16.37
N ALA A 123 12.22 11.67 17.48
CA ALA A 123 11.49 10.70 18.30
C ALA A 123 10.17 11.30 18.80
N ARG A 124 10.18 12.51 19.36
CA ARG A 124 8.98 13.20 19.86
C ARG A 124 7.95 13.47 18.76
N VAL A 125 8.38 13.98 17.61
CA VAL A 125 7.49 14.24 16.45
C VAL A 125 6.92 12.94 15.90
N THR A 126 7.73 11.88 15.79
CA THR A 126 7.28 10.57 15.33
C THR A 126 6.25 9.97 16.28
N MET A 127 6.50 10.04 17.59
CA MET A 127 5.54 9.57 18.60
C MET A 127 4.22 10.35 18.54
N PHE A 128 4.28 11.67 18.41
CA PHE A 128 3.08 12.49 18.24
C PHE A 128 2.30 12.11 16.97
N LYS A 129 3.00 11.92 15.84
CA LYS A 129 2.40 11.47 14.57
C LYS A 129 1.67 10.14 14.73
N LEU A 130 2.30 9.16 15.39
CA LEU A 130 1.69 7.86 15.65
C LEU A 130 0.43 7.99 16.51
N ILE A 131 0.46 8.80 17.57
CA ILE A 131 -0.72 9.04 18.44
C ILE A 131 -1.89 9.61 17.64
N VAL A 132 -1.65 10.64 16.82
CA VAL A 132 -2.70 11.27 16.00
C VAL A 132 -3.32 10.25 15.04
N GLU A 133 -2.50 9.43 14.39
CA GLU A 133 -2.94 8.46 13.40
C GLU A 133 -3.72 7.28 14.02
N PHE A 134 -3.26 6.74 15.16
CA PHE A 134 -4.01 5.73 15.90
C PHE A 134 -5.32 6.28 16.46
N THR A 135 -5.33 7.55 16.88
CA THR A 135 -6.57 8.23 17.32
C THR A 135 -7.56 8.35 16.17
N TYR A 136 -7.10 8.76 14.98
CA TYR A 136 -7.92 8.82 13.77
C TYR A 136 -8.52 7.45 13.42
N LEU A 137 -7.70 6.38 13.46
CA LEU A 137 -8.17 5.01 13.23
C LEU A 137 -9.24 4.60 14.26
N GLY A 138 -9.01 4.89 15.54
CA GLY A 138 -9.97 4.63 16.61
C GLY A 138 -11.31 5.35 16.41
N ILE A 139 -11.26 6.64 16.03
CA ILE A 139 -12.46 7.42 15.70
C ILE A 139 -13.20 6.81 14.51
N LEU A 140 -12.49 6.43 13.45
CA LEU A 140 -13.09 5.83 12.26
C LEU A 140 -13.81 4.51 12.58
N VAL A 141 -13.17 3.64 13.39
CA VAL A 141 -13.79 2.40 13.87
C VAL A 141 -15.03 2.69 14.72
N TYR A 142 -14.94 3.64 15.66
CA TYR A 142 -16.05 4.03 16.53
C TYR A 142 -17.24 4.59 15.75
N LEU A 143 -17.01 5.55 14.84
CA LEU A 143 -18.06 6.14 14.01
C LEU A 143 -18.71 5.10 13.08
N THR A 144 -17.91 4.19 12.54
CA THR A 144 -18.40 3.07 11.72
C THR A 144 -19.31 2.15 12.54
N PHE A 145 -18.89 1.77 13.74
CA PHE A 145 -19.71 0.95 14.63
C PHE A 145 -21.03 1.65 15.00
N ARG A 146 -20.96 2.94 15.34
CA ARG A 146 -22.15 3.75 15.66
C ARG A 146 -23.09 3.88 14.46
N SER A 147 -22.57 4.18 13.27
CA SER A 147 -23.35 4.23 12.03
C SER A 147 -24.07 2.91 11.78
N LEU A 148 -23.37 1.80 12.00
CA LEU A 148 -23.93 0.47 11.80
C LEU A 148 -25.07 0.15 12.78
N MET A 149 -24.88 0.49 14.05
CA MET A 149 -25.90 0.35 15.08
C MET A 149 -27.15 1.20 14.76
N ASN A 150 -26.95 2.45 14.31
CA ASN A 150 -28.05 3.35 13.97
C ASN A 150 -28.84 2.88 12.74
N GLN A 151 -28.17 2.39 11.70
CA GLN A 151 -28.85 1.85 10.51
C GLN A 151 -29.64 0.58 10.82
N THR A 152 -29.20 -0.21 11.79
CA THR A 152 -29.91 -1.42 12.24
C THR A 152 -31.18 -1.07 13.01
N LYS A 153 -31.17 0.02 13.79
CA LYS A 153 -32.32 0.48 14.59
C LYS A 153 -33.45 1.09 13.74
N HIS A 154 -33.12 1.80 12.66
CA HIS A 154 -34.11 2.56 11.89
C HIS A 154 -34.61 1.89 10.60
N ALA A 155 -34.22 0.63 10.32
CA ALA A 155 -34.63 -0.13 9.13
C ALA A 155 -34.56 0.67 7.79
N ALA A 156 -33.73 1.70 7.71
CA ALA A 156 -33.72 2.68 6.62
C ALA A 156 -33.07 2.14 5.34
N LEU A 157 -32.34 1.03 5.45
CA LEU A 157 -31.60 0.40 4.36
C LEU A 157 -31.96 -1.07 4.25
N SER A 158 -32.03 -1.56 3.01
CA SER A 158 -32.23 -2.98 2.74
C SER A 158 -31.09 -3.81 3.35
N LYS A 159 -31.41 -5.03 3.82
CA LYS A 159 -30.44 -5.97 4.41
C LYS A 159 -29.19 -6.17 3.54
N ASN A 160 -29.37 -6.16 2.22
CA ASN A 160 -28.28 -6.32 1.25
C ASN A 160 -27.33 -5.11 1.21
N THR A 161 -27.84 -3.88 1.35
CA THR A 161 -27.01 -2.66 1.36
C THR A 161 -26.22 -2.56 2.65
N LEU A 162 -26.84 -2.89 3.79
CA LEU A 162 -26.18 -2.95 5.09
C LEU A 162 -25.06 -3.99 5.11
N ALA A 163 -25.31 -5.19 4.56
CA ALA A 163 -24.30 -6.24 4.45
C ALA A 163 -23.10 -5.81 3.59
N LEU A 164 -23.35 -5.11 2.47
CA LEU A 164 -22.31 -4.57 1.61
C LEU A 164 -21.44 -3.54 2.34
N GLN A 165 -22.07 -2.59 3.05
CA GLN A 165 -21.36 -1.58 3.83
C GLN A 165 -20.53 -2.22 4.95
N LYS A 166 -21.08 -3.17 5.73
CA LYS A 166 -20.34 -3.92 6.77
C LYS A 166 -19.06 -4.56 6.22
N LYS A 167 -19.19 -5.28 5.10
CA LYS A 167 -18.07 -5.99 4.48
C LYS A 167 -17.01 -5.02 3.97
N PHE A 168 -17.44 -3.92 3.37
CA PHE A 168 -16.55 -2.86 2.90
C PHE A 168 -15.77 -2.20 4.04
N PHE A 169 -16.44 -1.84 5.15
CA PHE A 169 -15.77 -1.26 6.31
C PHE A 169 -14.81 -2.23 6.99
N SER A 170 -15.21 -3.49 7.16
CA SER A 170 -14.31 -4.53 7.70
C SER A 170 -13.04 -4.67 6.84
N SER A 171 -13.17 -4.58 5.52
CA SER A 171 -12.04 -4.56 4.58
C SER A 171 -11.12 -3.34 4.82
N ILE A 172 -11.69 -2.15 5.01
CA ILE A 172 -10.91 -0.94 5.32
C ILE A 172 -10.13 -1.07 6.63
N ILE A 173 -10.70 -1.68 7.66
CA ILE A 173 -9.98 -1.87 8.93
C ILE A 173 -8.78 -2.80 8.71
N ILE A 174 -9.01 -3.95 8.07
CA ILE A 174 -7.96 -4.95 7.84
C ILE A 174 -6.84 -4.37 6.95
N GLN A 175 -7.19 -3.72 5.84
CA GLN A 175 -6.20 -3.13 4.93
C GLN A 175 -5.39 -2.01 5.59
N THR A 176 -5.96 -1.33 6.59
CA THR A 176 -5.28 -0.25 7.31
C THR A 176 -4.29 -0.82 8.31
N VAL A 177 -4.63 -1.90 9.02
CA VAL A 177 -3.76 -2.54 10.02
C VAL A 177 -2.50 -3.16 9.40
N ILE A 178 -2.61 -3.77 8.22
CA ILE A 178 -1.48 -4.47 7.55
C ILE A 178 -0.23 -3.58 7.36
N PRO A 179 -0.30 -2.41 6.70
CA PRO A 179 0.87 -1.56 6.50
C PRO A 179 1.45 -1.04 7.83
N PHE A 180 0.60 -0.78 8.85
CA PHE A 180 1.08 -0.40 10.18
C PHE A 180 1.89 -1.52 10.84
N ALA A 181 1.43 -2.77 10.74
CA ALA A 181 2.14 -3.90 11.32
C ALA A 181 3.56 -4.05 10.74
N ILE A 182 3.73 -3.75 9.45
CA ILE A 182 5.00 -3.91 8.73
C ILE A 182 6.02 -2.85 9.15
N ILE A 183 5.58 -1.62 9.42
CA ILE A 183 6.48 -0.52 9.80
C ILE A 183 6.90 -0.54 11.28
N ILE A 184 6.28 -1.37 12.13
CA ILE A 184 6.64 -1.48 13.56
C ILE A 184 8.11 -1.87 13.72
N LEU A 185 8.58 -2.87 12.97
CA LEU A 185 9.95 -3.36 13.08
C LEU A 185 10.99 -2.31 12.67
N PRO A 186 10.89 -1.66 11.49
CA PRO A 186 11.75 -0.53 11.13
C PRO A 186 11.76 0.60 12.17
N ILE A 187 10.60 0.99 12.70
CA ILE A 187 10.50 2.05 13.71
C ILE A 187 11.20 1.64 15.01
N ALA A 188 10.99 0.39 15.47
CA ALA A 188 11.66 -0.13 16.65
C ALA A 188 13.19 -0.17 16.46
N TYR A 189 13.67 -0.56 15.28
CA TYR A 189 15.08 -0.50 14.93
C TYR A 189 15.62 0.94 14.98
N CYS A 190 14.93 1.90 14.34
CA CYS A 190 15.32 3.31 14.38
C CYS A 190 15.40 3.81 15.83
N GLY A 191 14.40 3.50 16.67
CA GLY A 191 14.40 3.86 18.09
C GLY A 191 15.57 3.25 18.87
N TYR A 192 15.89 1.97 18.62
CA TYR A 192 17.05 1.30 19.22
C TYR A 192 18.39 1.92 18.78
N SER A 193 18.55 2.17 17.48
CA SER A 193 19.74 2.81 16.93
C SER A 193 19.96 4.20 17.53
N MET A 194 18.88 4.97 17.70
CA MET A 194 18.92 6.31 18.32
C MET A 194 19.28 6.27 19.80
N SER A 195 18.71 5.35 20.59
CA SER A 195 18.99 5.27 22.03
C SER A 195 20.38 4.71 22.34
N SER A 196 20.87 3.78 21.51
CA SER A 196 22.17 3.15 21.67
C SER A 196 23.30 3.88 20.93
N LEU A 197 22.96 4.90 20.12
CA LEU A 197 23.86 5.59 19.18
C LEU A 197 24.65 4.64 18.27
N LYS A 198 24.07 3.48 17.94
CA LYS A 198 24.70 2.46 17.11
C LYS A 198 24.31 2.66 15.65
N TYR A 199 25.30 3.03 14.85
CA TYR A 199 25.17 3.19 13.41
C TYR A 199 25.35 1.85 12.68
N ASN A 200 24.45 1.55 11.73
CA ASN A 200 24.66 0.49 10.75
C ASN A 200 23.88 0.79 9.48
N GLN A 201 24.59 1.13 8.40
CA GLN A 201 23.97 1.58 7.16
C GLN A 201 23.16 0.50 6.45
N THR A 202 23.57 -0.76 6.51
CA THR A 202 22.82 -1.87 5.90
C THR A 202 21.44 -1.99 6.54
N PHE A 203 21.37 -1.96 7.87
CA PHE A 203 20.08 -2.01 8.57
C PHE A 203 19.25 -0.72 8.35
N ASN A 204 19.88 0.45 8.26
CA ASN A 204 19.19 1.68 7.85
C ASN A 204 18.55 1.51 6.46
N ASN A 205 19.32 1.10 5.46
CA ASN A 205 18.84 0.92 4.10
C ASN A 205 17.66 -0.07 4.07
N ILE A 206 17.79 -1.22 4.75
CA ILE A 206 16.70 -2.21 4.86
C ILE A 206 15.46 -1.60 5.53
N ALA A 207 15.63 -0.89 6.66
CA ALA A 207 14.52 -0.27 7.38
C ALA A 207 13.78 0.75 6.50
N PHE A 208 14.51 1.61 5.78
CA PHE A 208 13.91 2.62 4.90
C PHE A 208 13.31 2.04 3.62
N ILE A 209 13.82 0.92 3.11
CA ILE A 209 13.16 0.16 2.03
C ILE A 209 11.81 -0.39 2.51
N ILE A 210 11.75 -0.99 3.71
CA ILE A 210 10.50 -1.50 4.27
C ILE A 210 9.50 -0.37 4.52
N ILE A 211 9.96 0.75 5.11
CA ILE A 211 9.13 1.94 5.31
C ILE A 211 8.62 2.44 3.98
N SER A 212 9.45 2.57 2.94
CA SER A 212 9.00 3.08 1.64
C SER A 212 8.00 2.15 0.96
N SER A 213 8.20 0.84 1.08
CA SER A 213 7.33 -0.17 0.45
C SER A 213 5.93 -0.28 1.08
N HIS A 214 5.68 0.35 2.24
CA HIS A 214 4.41 0.20 2.96
C HIS A 214 3.18 0.64 2.15
N GLY A 215 3.32 1.68 1.31
CA GLY A 215 2.26 2.20 0.44
C GLY A 215 1.88 1.22 -0.66
N LEU A 216 2.89 0.60 -1.29
CA LEU A 216 2.70 -0.50 -2.23
C LEU A 216 2.01 -1.70 -1.58
N ILE A 217 2.44 -2.09 -0.38
CA ILE A 217 1.84 -3.23 0.34
C ILE A 217 0.38 -2.94 0.71
N SER A 218 0.07 -1.71 1.15
CA SER A 218 -1.30 -1.26 1.38
C SER A 218 -2.15 -1.35 0.11
N THR A 219 -1.59 -0.92 -1.02
CA THR A 219 -2.24 -0.96 -2.33
C THR A 219 -2.55 -2.40 -2.77
N ILE A 220 -1.61 -3.32 -2.60
CA ILE A 220 -1.82 -4.74 -2.87
C ILE A 220 -2.88 -5.32 -1.92
N ALA A 221 -2.87 -4.94 -0.65
CA ALA A 221 -3.88 -5.37 0.32
C ALA A 221 -5.30 -4.92 -0.10
N ILE A 222 -5.45 -3.71 -0.63
CA ILE A 222 -6.73 -3.22 -1.19
C ILE A 222 -7.25 -4.19 -2.27
N LEU A 223 -6.40 -4.59 -3.22
CA LEU A 223 -6.78 -5.52 -4.28
C LEU A 223 -7.18 -6.90 -3.76
N LEU A 224 -6.47 -7.41 -2.76
CA LEU A 224 -6.64 -8.75 -2.23
C LEU A 224 -7.77 -8.88 -1.19
N ILE A 225 -8.16 -7.81 -0.50
CA ILE A 225 -9.19 -7.89 0.54
C ILE A 225 -10.58 -7.57 -0.03
N HIS A 226 -10.68 -6.53 -0.86
CA HIS A 226 -11.96 -6.09 -1.42
C HIS A 226 -12.50 -7.07 -2.45
N GLU A 227 -13.65 -7.68 -2.15
CA GLU A 227 -14.31 -8.66 -3.02
C GLU A 227 -14.51 -8.21 -4.48
N PRO A 228 -15.03 -7.00 -4.79
CA PRO A 228 -15.22 -6.59 -6.19
C PRO A 228 -13.89 -6.50 -6.95
N TYR A 229 -12.80 -6.18 -6.25
CA TYR A 229 -11.48 -6.00 -6.83
C TYR A 229 -10.82 -7.36 -7.08
N ARG A 230 -10.87 -8.26 -6.08
CA ARG A 230 -10.46 -9.66 -6.24
C ARG A 230 -11.16 -10.38 -7.37
N LYS A 231 -12.47 -10.18 -7.54
CA LYS A 231 -13.22 -10.77 -8.67
C LYS A 231 -12.73 -10.25 -10.02
N THR A 232 -12.24 -9.01 -10.09
CA THR A 232 -11.64 -8.47 -11.30
C THR A 232 -10.25 -9.06 -11.53
N LEU A 233 -9.47 -9.25 -10.47
CA LEU A 233 -8.10 -9.79 -10.53
C LEU A 233 -8.08 -11.30 -10.83
N PHE A 234 -8.97 -12.09 -10.22
CA PHE A 234 -8.96 -13.55 -10.27
C PHE A 234 -10.19 -14.17 -10.98
N GLY A 235 -11.28 -13.42 -11.16
CA GLY A 235 -12.55 -13.94 -11.69
C GLY A 235 -12.53 -14.28 -13.19
N SER A 236 -11.62 -13.70 -13.97
CA SER A 236 -11.36 -14.14 -15.35
C SER A 236 -10.89 -15.60 -15.42
N CYS A 237 -10.32 -16.14 -14.34
CA CYS A 237 -9.84 -17.52 -14.28
C CYS A 237 -10.97 -18.53 -13.97
N GLN A 238 -12.01 -18.12 -13.23
CA GLN A 238 -13.13 -19.01 -12.88
C GLN A 238 -14.19 -19.12 -13.99
N MET A 239 -14.41 -18.05 -14.76
CA MET A 239 -15.38 -18.08 -15.86
C MET A 239 -14.88 -18.94 -17.03
N LYS A 240 -13.55 -18.96 -17.28
CA LYS A 240 -12.92 -19.82 -18.29
C LYS A 240 -13.09 -21.31 -17.97
N ASN A 241 -12.89 -21.72 -16.71
CA ASN A 241 -13.09 -23.11 -16.30
C ASN A 241 -14.55 -23.56 -16.33
N ARG A 242 -15.50 -22.65 -16.08
CA ARG A 242 -16.93 -22.95 -16.13
C ARG A 242 -17.42 -23.14 -17.57
N VAL A 243 -16.95 -22.32 -18.52
CA VAL A 243 -17.30 -22.48 -19.94
C VAL A 243 -16.72 -23.78 -20.51
N THR A 244 -15.45 -24.11 -20.23
CA THR A 244 -14.84 -25.36 -20.71
C THR A 244 -15.48 -26.62 -20.11
N ALA A 245 -15.94 -26.56 -18.85
CA ALA A 245 -16.65 -27.67 -18.21
C ALA A 245 -18.09 -27.86 -18.70
N THR A 246 -18.74 -26.79 -19.21
CA THR A 246 -20.12 -26.87 -19.72
C THR A 246 -20.14 -27.30 -21.20
N SER A 247 -19.09 -27.01 -21.97
CA SER A 247 -18.97 -27.43 -23.37
C SER A 247 -18.64 -28.92 -23.56
N SER A 248 -18.12 -29.61 -22.54
CA SER A 248 -17.83 -31.05 -22.60
C SER A 248 -18.99 -31.95 -22.17
N THR A 249 -20.09 -31.38 -21.63
CA THR A 249 -21.28 -32.16 -21.20
C THR A 249 -22.47 -32.03 -22.15
N ALA A 250 -22.41 -31.15 -23.15
CA ALA A 250 -23.52 -30.87 -24.06
C ALA A 250 -23.33 -31.49 -25.44
N THR A 251 -23.26 -32.82 -25.53
CA THR A 251 -23.51 -33.53 -26.81
C THR A 251 -24.22 -34.86 -26.59
N GLN A 252 -25.55 -34.86 -26.48
CA GLN A 252 -26.43 -35.90 -27.02
C GLN A 252 -27.85 -35.32 -27.17
N PRO A 253 -28.38 -35.14 -28.40
CA PRO A 253 -29.79 -34.85 -28.59
C PRO A 253 -30.61 -36.15 -28.58
N ASN A 254 -31.56 -36.25 -27.64
CA ASN A 254 -32.59 -37.29 -27.63
C ASN A 254 -33.53 -37.10 -28.84
N LEU A 255 -33.33 -37.90 -29.89
CA LEU A 255 -34.35 -38.21 -30.89
C LEU A 255 -35.12 -39.46 -30.46
N SER A 256 -36.39 -39.29 -30.03
CA SER A 256 -37.55 -40.14 -30.39
C SER A 256 -38.66 -40.04 -29.33
N ALA A 257 -39.51 -39.02 -29.45
CA ALA A 257 -40.81 -38.99 -28.79
C ALA A 257 -41.82 -38.24 -29.67
N ARG A 258 -41.95 -38.68 -30.92
CA ARG A 258 -43.06 -38.37 -31.81
C ARG A 258 -43.34 -39.67 -32.55
N ASP A 259 -44.33 -40.41 -32.07
CA ASP A 259 -45.15 -41.37 -32.84
C ASP A 259 -45.89 -42.33 -31.88
N THR A 260 -46.86 -41.83 -31.10
CA THR A 260 -47.92 -42.68 -30.54
C THR A 260 -49.13 -41.86 -30.08
N ILE A 261 -49.74 -41.08 -30.98
CA ILE A 261 -51.11 -40.59 -30.79
C ILE A 261 -51.88 -40.80 -32.10
N ARG A 262 -52.25 -42.06 -32.38
CA ARG A 262 -53.34 -42.38 -33.32
C ARG A 262 -53.79 -43.84 -33.19
N SER A 263 -54.66 -44.13 -32.21
CA SER A 263 -55.83 -45.01 -32.36
C SER A 263 -56.41 -45.36 -30.99
N ALA A 264 -57.42 -44.61 -30.55
CA ALA A 264 -58.44 -45.11 -29.64
C ALA A 264 -59.65 -44.17 -29.71
N ARG A 265 -60.66 -44.55 -30.49
CA ARG A 265 -62.06 -44.15 -30.22
C ARG A 265 -62.99 -45.34 -30.44
N PRO A 266 -64.11 -45.41 -29.69
CA PRO A 266 -64.84 -46.63 -29.43
C PRO A 266 -66.07 -46.79 -30.34
N THR A 267 -66.43 -48.05 -30.58
CA THR A 267 -67.78 -48.66 -30.47
C THR A 267 -67.59 -50.17 -30.52
#